data_AF-A0A822GRB3-F1
#
_entry.id   AF-A0A822GRB3-F1
#
_cell.length_a   1.000
_cell.length_b   1.000
_cell.length_c   1.000
_cell.angle_alpha   90.00
_cell.angle_beta   90.00
_cell.angle_gamma   90.00
#
_symmetry.space_group_name_H-M   'P 1'
#
loop_
_entity.id
_entity.type
_entity.pdbx_description
1 polymer ?
#
loop_
_entity_poly.entity_id
_entity_poly.type
_entity_poly.pdbx_seq_one_letter_code
_entity_poly.pdbx_strand_id
1 'polypeptide(L)' 'CIIDGRWVCCRQQEKDSSGCTPCDHTDAVRVFTQDPSYGTWTWQPS' A
#
# COMPACT_ATOMS: atom_id res chain seq x y z
N CYS A 1 2.74 -10.35 -1.13
CA CYS A 1 3.26 -11.54 -0.42
C CYS A 1 3.44 -12.67 -1.42
N ILE A 2 4.56 -13.39 -1.37
CA ILE A 2 4.81 -14.58 -2.18
C ILE A 2 4.62 -15.80 -1.28
N ILE A 3 3.79 -16.75 -1.70
CA ILE A 3 3.59 -18.04 -1.02
C ILE A 3 3.83 -19.13 -2.05
N ASP A 4 4.62 -20.16 -1.72
CA ASP A 4 4.88 -21.28 -2.62
C ASP A 4 5.47 -20.82 -3.98
N GLY A 5 6.40 -19.85 -3.92
CA GLY A 5 7.08 -19.32 -5.11
C GLY A 5 6.20 -18.46 -6.04
N ARG A 6 4.97 -18.11 -5.64
CA ARG A 6 4.03 -17.32 -6.45
C ARG A 6 3.44 -16.14 -5.70
N TRP A 7 3.23 -15.03 -6.40
CA TRP A 7 2.51 -13.87 -5.92
C TRP A 7 1.07 -14.25 -5.57
N VAL A 8 0.64 -13.96 -4.34
CA VAL A 8 -0.71 -14.34 -3.87
C VAL A 8 -1.83 -13.65 -4.67
N CYS A 9 -1.60 -12.40 -5.11
CA CYS A 9 -2.60 -11.60 -5.81
C CYS A 9 -2.87 -12.07 -7.25
N CYS A 10 -1.89 -12.63 -7.96
CA CYS A 10 -1.99 -12.94 -9.39
C CYS A 10 -1.40 -14.28 -9.82
N ARG A 11 -0.82 -15.04 -8.89
CA ARG A 11 -0.13 -16.31 -9.11
C ARG A 11 1.07 -16.23 -10.07
N GLN A 12 1.58 -15.04 -10.37
CA GLN A 12 2.84 -14.87 -11.10
C GLN A 12 3.98 -15.52 -10.30
N GLN A 13 4.89 -16.23 -10.97
CA GLN A 13 6.04 -16.88 -10.35
C GLN A 13 7.31 -16.03 -10.44
N GLU A 14 7.38 -15.16 -11.43
CA GLU A 14 8.50 -14.23 -11.59
C GLU A 14 8.45 -13.17 -10.49
N LYS A 15 9.54 -13.07 -9.73
CA LYS A 15 9.64 -12.12 -8.63
C LYS A 15 9.57 -10.67 -9.12
N ASP A 16 10.08 -10.40 -10.30
CA ASP A 16 10.20 -9.04 -10.85
C ASP A 16 9.15 -8.75 -11.93
N SER A 17 8.06 -9.53 -11.98
CA SER A 17 6.96 -9.27 -12.91
C SER A 17 6.25 -7.96 -12.59
N SER A 18 5.67 -7.34 -13.61
CA SER A 18 4.79 -6.19 -13.45
C SER A 18 3.59 -6.54 -12.58
N GLY A 19 3.20 -5.59 -11.72
CA GLY A 19 2.05 -5.73 -10.83
C GLY A 19 0.77 -6.00 -11.62
N CYS A 20 -0.04 -6.94 -11.13
CA CYS A 20 -1.27 -7.39 -11.80
C CYS A 20 -2.45 -6.44 -11.65
N THR A 21 -2.40 -5.55 -10.67
CA THR A 21 -3.47 -4.60 -10.36
C THR A 21 -2.86 -3.21 -10.42
N PRO A 22 -3.50 -2.26 -11.13
CA PRO A 22 -3.08 -0.87 -11.09
C PRO A 22 -3.04 -0.37 -9.65
N CYS A 23 -2.00 0.37 -9.30
CA CYS A 23 -1.96 1.08 -8.04
C CYS A 23 -3.00 2.20 -8.10
N ASP A 24 -3.89 2.25 -7.11
CA ASP A 24 -4.74 3.42 -6.89
C ASP A 24 -3.89 4.48 -6.16
N HIS A 25 -3.17 5.26 -6.96
CA HIS A 25 -2.43 6.41 -6.45
C HIS A 25 -3.46 7.50 -6.12
N THR A 26 -3.75 7.66 -4.83
CA THR A 26 -4.57 8.79 -4.37
C THR A 26 -3.79 10.09 -4.60
N ASP A 27 -4.26 10.94 -5.50
CA ASP A 27 -3.75 12.32 -5.69
C ASP A 27 -4.12 13.27 -4.53
N ALA A 28 -4.83 12.77 -3.53
CA ALA A 28 -5.25 13.55 -2.38
C ALA A 28 -4.04 14.04 -1.57
N VAL A 29 -3.92 15.35 -1.42
CA VAL A 29 -2.94 15.99 -0.52
C VAL A 29 -3.17 15.46 0.89
N ARG A 30 -2.22 14.66 1.38
CA ARG A 30 -2.30 14.07 2.73
C ARG A 30 -1.77 15.07 3.74
N VAL A 31 -2.67 15.72 4.49
CA VAL A 31 -2.31 16.45 5.70
C VAL A 31 -2.33 15.45 6.85
N PHE A 32 -1.15 15.08 7.35
CA PHE A 32 -1.04 14.24 8.53
C PHE A 32 -1.21 15.12 9.77
N THR A 33 -2.11 14.74 10.67
CA THR A 33 -2.23 15.37 11.97
C THR A 33 -1.50 14.51 12.99
N GLN A 34 -0.57 15.11 13.73
CA GLN A 34 0.11 14.43 14.82
C GLN A 34 -0.79 14.47 16.05
N ASP A 35 -1.10 13.31 16.62
CA ASP A 35 -1.67 13.22 17.95
C ASP A 35 -0.58 13.61 18.98
N PRO A 36 -0.75 14.72 19.71
CA PRO A 36 0.26 15.20 20.65
C PRO A 36 0.41 14.32 21.90
N SER A 37 -0.50 13.39 22.15
CA SER A 37 -0.48 12.51 23.33
C SER A 37 0.28 11.20 23.11
N TYR A 38 0.27 10.67 21.88
CA TYR A 38 0.89 9.39 21.53
C TYR A 38 1.93 9.47 20.40
N GLY A 39 2.20 10.67 19.85
CA GLY A 39 3.15 10.87 18.76
C GLY A 39 2.77 10.16 17.46
N THR A 40 1.53 9.69 17.37
CA THR A 40 1.02 8.94 16.21
C THR A 40 0.49 9.91 15.18
N TRP A 41 0.87 9.73 13.92
CA TRP A 41 0.38 10.53 12.81
C TRP A 41 -0.82 9.84 12.18
N THR A 42 -1.97 10.48 12.21
CA THR A 42 -3.19 9.96 11.58
C THR A 42 -3.54 10.77 10.35
N TRP A 43 -3.94 10.08 9.29
CA TRP A 43 -4.54 10.67 8.10
C TRP A 43 -5.91 10.04 7.88
N GLN A 44 -6.91 10.86 7.59
CA GLN A 44 -8.24 10.42 7.17
C GLN A 44 -8.57 11.10 5.84
N PRO A 45 -9.04 10.35 4.83
CA PRO A 45 -9.66 10.95 3.66
C PRO A 45 -10.97 11.63 4.08
N SER A 46 -11.21 12.83 3.57
CA SER A 46 -12.48 13.56 3.70
C SER A 46 -13.63 12.85 3.01
#